data_AF-A0A9C8EVF2-F1
#
_entry.id   AF-A0A9C8EVF2-F1
#
_cell.length_a   1.000
_cell.length_b   1.000
_cell.length_c   1.000
_cell.angle_alpha   90.00
_cell.angle_beta   90.00
_cell.angle_gamma   90.00
#
_symmetry.space_group_name_H-M   'P 1'
#
loop_
_entity.id
_entity.type
_entity.pdbx_description
1 polymer ?
#
loop_
_entity_poly.entity_id
_entity_poly.type
_entity_poly.pdbx_seq_one_letter_code
_entity_poly.pdbx_strand_id
1 'polypeptide(L)' 'MVAKITKIVNGSVADKAGIRAGDILEEIDDTPLKDIIDFQVLSDGSKFKILVLRRGKKFI' A
#
# COMPACT_ATOMS: atom_id res chain seq x y z
N MET A 1 14.30 0.47 -0.65
CA MET A 1 13.65 1.57 0.08
C MET A 1 12.30 1.06 0.56
N VAL A 2 11.64 1.73 1.50
CA VAL A 2 10.28 1.36 1.92
C VAL A 2 9.35 2.48 1.47
N ALA A 3 8.24 2.14 0.80
CA ALA A 3 7.33 3.12 0.24
C ALA A 3 6.44 3.70 1.36
N LYS A 4 6.84 4.86 1.90
CA LYS A 4 6.03 5.59 2.88
C LYS A 4 4.98 6.44 2.17
N ILE A 5 3.73 6.21 2.49
CA ILE A 5 2.61 7.01 2.00
C ILE A 5 2.62 8.37 2.68
N THR A 6 2.74 9.43 1.89
CA THR A 6 2.73 10.82 2.38
C THR A 6 1.37 11.48 2.23
N LYS A 7 0.58 11.05 1.24
CA LYS A 7 -0.74 11.60 0.94
C LYS A 7 -1.63 10.52 0.33
N ILE A 8 -2.91 10.57 0.67
CA ILE A 8 -3.98 9.78 0.04
C ILE A 8 -4.94 10.73 -0.65
N VAL A 9 -5.37 10.37 -1.85
CA VAL A 9 -6.41 11.09 -2.58
C VAL A 9 -7.76 10.50 -2.21
N ASN A 10 -8.70 11.32 -1.75
CA ASN A 10 -10.05 10.88 -1.42
C ASN A 10 -10.73 10.23 -2.64
N GLY A 11 -11.38 9.09 -2.43
CA GLY A 11 -12.04 8.30 -3.47
C GLY A 11 -11.10 7.42 -4.30
N SER A 12 -9.78 7.47 -4.06
CA SER A 12 -8.82 6.56 -4.70
C SER A 12 -8.96 5.11 -4.21
N VAL A 13 -8.33 4.18 -4.92
CA VAL A 13 -8.27 2.76 -4.51
C VAL A 13 -7.66 2.63 -3.11
N ALA A 14 -6.59 3.38 -2.82
CA ALA A 14 -5.93 3.37 -1.52
C ALA A 14 -6.82 3.89 -0.38
N ASP A 15 -7.64 4.93 -0.65
CA ASP A 15 -8.63 5.45 0.31
C ASP A 15 -9.71 4.40 0.61
N LYS A 16 -10.24 3.77 -0.44
CA LYS A 16 -11.23 2.68 -0.32
C LYS A 16 -10.67 1.44 0.38
N ALA A 17 -9.37 1.20 0.26
CA ALA A 17 -8.65 0.13 0.95
C ALA A 17 -8.29 0.47 2.41
N GLY A 18 -8.59 1.69 2.89
CA GLY A 18 -8.31 2.11 4.27
C GLY A 18 -6.83 2.40 4.55
N ILE A 19 -6.03 2.60 3.49
CA ILE A 19 -4.65 3.06 3.58
C ILE A 19 -4.66 4.52 4.02
N ARG A 20 -3.69 4.90 4.86
CA ARG A 20 -3.59 6.24 5.43
C ARG A 20 -2.21 6.83 5.21
N ALA A 21 -2.14 8.15 5.23
CA ALA A 21 -0.85 8.83 5.28
C ALA A 21 -0.07 8.39 6.53
N GLY A 22 1.21 8.08 6.33
CA GLY A 22 2.09 7.50 7.34
C GLY A 22 2.21 5.98 7.27
N ASP A 23 1.39 5.30 6.46
CA ASP A 23 1.55 3.87 6.22
C ASP A 23 2.81 3.60 5.41
N ILE A 24 3.41 2.45 5.67
CA ILE A 24 4.51 1.93 4.88
C ILE A 24 4.00 0.67 4.19
N LEU A 25 4.05 0.66 2.86
CA LEU A 25 3.73 -0.53 2.08
C LEU A 25 4.90 -1.51 2.17
N GLU A 26 4.65 -2.74 2.59
CA GLU A 26 5.66 -3.80 2.65
C GLU A 26 5.47 -4.83 1.53
N GLU A 27 4.24 -5.29 1.30
CA GLU A 27 3.96 -6.40 0.37
C GLU A 27 2.60 -6.22 -0.31
N ILE A 28 2.47 -6.75 -1.53
CA ILE A 28 1.22 -6.89 -2.28
C ILE A 28 1.13 -8.30 -2.85
N ASP A 29 0.04 -9.04 -2.60
CA ASP A 29 -0.15 -10.43 -3.08
C ASP A 29 1.12 -11.29 -3.01
N ASP A 30 1.69 -11.38 -1.80
CA ASP A 30 2.91 -12.14 -1.48
C ASP A 30 4.20 -11.65 -2.18
N THR A 31 4.14 -10.48 -2.84
CA THR A 31 5.28 -9.83 -3.50
C THR A 31 5.78 -8.64 -2.68
N PRO A 32 7.06 -8.63 -2.26
CA PRO A 32 7.64 -7.50 -1.55
C PRO A 32 7.71 -6.23 -2.41
N LEU A 33 7.19 -5.13 -1.86
CA LEU A 33 7.23 -3.80 -2.48
C LEU A 33 8.50 -3.07 -2.06
N LYS A 34 9.26 -2.54 -3.03
CA LYS A 34 10.46 -1.71 -2.77
C LYS A 34 10.17 -0.23 -2.98
N ASP A 35 9.20 0.09 -3.82
CA ASP A 35 8.75 1.45 -4.05
C ASP A 35 7.27 1.54 -4.48
N ILE A 36 6.83 2.75 -4.77
CA ILE A 36 5.46 3.06 -5.19
C ILE A 36 5.18 2.65 -6.64
N ILE A 37 6.23 2.49 -7.46
CA ILE A 37 6.13 2.08 -8.86
C ILE A 37 5.77 0.60 -8.91
N ASP A 38 6.41 -0.22 -8.08
CA ASP A 38 6.05 -1.64 -7.89
C ASP A 38 4.56 -1.78 -7.56
N PHE A 39 4.04 -0.90 -6.70
CA PHE A 39 2.62 -0.91 -6.33
C PHE A 39 1.70 -0.64 -7.53
N GLN A 40 2.01 0.36 -8.37
CA GLN A 40 1.20 0.67 -9.55
C GLN A 40 1.24 -0.42 -10.60
N VAL A 41 2.39 -1.09 -10.76
CA VAL A 41 2.57 -2.18 -11.72
C VAL A 41 1.83 -3.44 -11.28
N LEU A 42 1.83 -3.73 -9.98
CA LEU A 42 1.20 -4.92 -9.41
C LEU A 42 -0.32 -4.73 -9.19
N SER A 43 -0.79 -3.49 -9.08
CA SER A 43 -2.23 -3.20 -9.02
C SER A 43 -2.84 -3.22 -10.43
N ASP A 44 -3.28 -4.38 -10.91
CA ASP A 44 -3.92 -4.58 -12.22
C ASP A 44 -5.43 -4.24 -12.24
N GLY A 45 -5.95 -3.66 -11.15
CA GLY A 45 -7.36 -3.34 -10.97
C GLY A 45 -8.20 -4.48 -10.38
N SER A 46 -7.60 -5.64 -10.07
CA SER A 46 -8.24 -6.73 -9.36
C SER A 46 -8.16 -6.55 -7.82
N LYS A 47 -8.72 -7.50 -7.06
CA LYS A 47 -8.63 -7.49 -5.58
C LYS A 47 -7.31 -8.10 -5.16
N PHE A 48 -6.48 -7.30 -4.52
CA PHE A 48 -5.19 -7.72 -3.97
C PHE A 48 -5.14 -7.50 -2.46
N LYS A 49 -4.30 -8.26 -1.76
CA LYS A 49 -3.96 -8.06 -0.35
C LYS A 49 -2.74 -7.19 -0.25
N ILE A 50 -2.74 -6.21 0.64
CA ILE A 50 -1.57 -5.36 0.89
C ILE A 50 -1.19 -5.50 2.35
N LEU A 51 0.08 -5.81 2.61
CA LEU A 51 0.63 -5.68 3.95
C LEU A 51 1.12 -4.25 4.15
N VAL A 52 0.51 -3.55 5.11
CA VAL A 52 0.93 -2.19 5.50
C VAL A 52 1.40 -2.15 6.95
N LEU A 53 2.50 -1.44 7.17
CA LEU A 53 3.02 -1.15 8.51
C LEU A 53 2.62 0.26 8.92
N ARG A 54 1.87 0.36 10.02
CA ARG A 54 1.41 1.63 10.60
C ARG A 54 1.76 1.66 12.09
N ARG A 55 2.65 2.57 12.47
CA ARG A 55 3.13 2.74 13.87
C ARG A 55 3.66 1.44 14.50
N GLY A 56 4.39 0.65 13.72
CA GLY A 56 4.94 -0.63 14.17
C GLY A 56 3.95 -1.80 14.21
N LYS A 57 2.69 -1.59 13.82
CA LYS A 57 1.68 -2.65 13.69
C LYS A 57 1.42 -2.95 12.22
N LYS A 58 1.30 -4.24 11.89
CA LYS A 58 0.99 -4.72 10.53
C LYS A 58 -0.52 -4.83 10.34
N PHE A 59 -1.00 -4.45 9.16
CA PHE A 59 -2.40 -4.53 8.74
C PHE A 59 -2.45 -5.14 7.34
N ILE A 60 -3.50 -5.91 7.06
CA ILE A 60 -3.81 -6.54 5.77
C ILE A 60 -5.18 -6.04 5.30
#